data_AF-A0A955G4A0-F1
#
_entry.id   AF-A0A955G4A0-F1
#
_cell.length_a   1.000
_cell.length_b   1.000
_cell.length_c   1.000
_cell.angle_alpha   90.00
_cell.angle_beta   90.00
_cell.angle_gamma   90.00
#
_symmetry.space_group_name_H-M   'P 1'
#
loop_
_entity.id
_entity.type
_entity.pdbx_description
1 polymer ?
#
loop_
_entity_poly.entity_id
_entity_poly.type
_entity_poly.pdbx_seq_one_letter_code
_entity_poly.pdbx_strand_id
1 'polypeptide(L)'
;MPHQVKKNMGVTLRGKRAEFRLWAPFASGIQIAGTFTPDHPIPLESEQDGYWSVTIDDVEPGHVYKYLIKTGTNVIEKNDPRARAITSSDQGLSVIVDDTFDWEDVTFVPPPHDQQVIYELHVGTFHRPDASTPGTFDSA
;
A
#
# COMPACT_ATOMS: atom_id res chain seq x y z
N MET A 1 10.22 29.48 -2.38
CA MET A 1 9.03 28.72 -1.96
C MET A 1 9.52 27.64 -1.01
N PRO A 2 9.12 27.64 0.27
CA PRO A 2 9.57 26.63 1.20
C PRO A 2 9.02 25.28 0.73
N HIS A 3 9.95 24.45 0.26
CA HIS A 3 9.81 23.08 -0.17
C HIS A 3 8.90 22.24 0.75
N GLN A 4 8.10 21.37 0.12
CA GLN A 4 7.33 20.31 0.77
C GLN A 4 8.20 19.56 1.78
N VAL A 5 7.84 19.60 3.06
CA VAL A 5 8.29 18.60 4.02
C VAL A 5 7.81 17.25 3.49
N LYS A 6 8.75 16.35 3.16
CA LYS A 6 8.44 15.02 2.63
C LYS A 6 7.80 14.20 3.76
N LYS A 7 6.47 14.21 3.85
CA LYS A 7 5.72 13.38 4.79
C LYS A 7 5.70 11.92 4.31
N ASN A 8 5.84 10.97 5.23
CA ASN A 8 5.68 9.54 4.93
C ASN A 8 4.20 9.26 4.70
N MET A 9 3.81 9.02 3.45
CA MET A 9 2.44 8.72 3.05
C MET A 9 2.20 7.22 3.00
N GLY A 10 0.95 6.81 3.19
CA GLY A 10 0.57 5.40 3.27
C GLY A 10 0.76 4.83 4.66
N VAL A 11 1.03 3.54 4.72
CA VAL A 11 1.37 2.83 5.97
C VAL A 11 2.88 2.66 6.11
N THR A 12 3.42 3.02 7.28
CA THR A 12 4.79 2.71 7.69
C THR A 12 4.75 1.86 8.96
N LEU A 13 5.29 0.65 8.89
CA LEU A 13 5.37 -0.27 10.03
C LEU A 13 6.70 -0.06 10.77
N ARG A 14 6.66 -0.01 12.11
CA ARG A 14 7.80 0.06 13.01
C ARG A 14 7.62 -0.93 14.15
N GLY A 15 8.09 -2.16 13.96
CA GLY A 15 7.76 -3.27 14.86
C GLY A 15 6.26 -3.57 14.78
N LYS A 16 5.56 -3.55 15.92
CA LYS A 16 4.10 -3.71 15.98
C LYS A 16 3.30 -2.42 15.91
N ARG A 17 3.95 -1.29 15.65
CA ARG A 17 3.32 0.04 15.57
C ARG A 17 3.24 0.48 14.11
N ALA A 18 2.06 0.83 13.63
CA ALA A 18 1.84 1.31 12.28
C ALA A 18 1.42 2.78 12.28
N GLU A 19 2.14 3.60 11.51
CA GLU A 19 1.76 4.98 11.21
C GLU A 19 1.05 5.00 9.87
N PHE A 20 -0.20 5.45 9.87
CA PHE A 20 -1.02 5.63 8.68
C PHE A 20 -1.10 7.11 8.36
N ARG A 21 -0.90 7.47 7.08
CA ARG A 21 -1.07 8.86 6.63
C ARG A 21 -1.72 8.92 5.25
N LEU A 22 -2.81 9.68 5.15
CA LEU A 22 -3.58 9.90 3.92
C LEU A 22 -3.66 11.39 3.60
N TRP A 23 -3.63 11.72 2.30
CA TRP A 23 -3.91 13.07 1.82
C TRP A 23 -5.29 13.09 1.18
N ALA A 24 -6.19 13.85 1.79
CA ALA A 24 -7.57 14.03 1.35
C ALA A 24 -8.04 15.43 1.81
N PRO A 25 -7.71 16.49 1.05
CA PRO A 25 -7.90 17.88 1.46
C PRO A 25 -9.35 18.34 1.61
N PHE A 26 -10.28 17.63 0.97
CA PHE A 26 -11.70 17.95 1.00
C PHE A 26 -12.52 17.01 1.90
N ALA A 27 -11.85 16.08 2.60
CA ALA A 27 -12.52 15.24 3.58
C ALA A 27 -12.92 16.08 4.80
N SER A 28 -14.10 15.81 5.35
CA SER A 28 -14.53 16.39 6.63
C SER A 28 -14.22 15.48 7.83
N GLY A 29 -13.73 14.27 7.56
CA GLY A 29 -13.26 13.31 8.55
C GLY A 29 -12.80 12.03 7.86
N ILE A 30 -11.85 11.34 8.48
CA ILE A 30 -11.34 10.06 7.98
C ILE A 30 -11.27 9.10 9.15
N GLN A 31 -11.71 7.87 8.92
CA GLN A 31 -11.47 6.75 9.82
C GLN A 31 -10.76 5.63 9.06
N ILE A 32 -10.08 4.77 9.79
CA ILE A 32 -9.50 3.54 9.28
C ILE A 32 -10.23 2.35 9.89
N ALA A 33 -10.63 1.41 9.05
CA ALA A 33 -11.16 0.12 9.50
C ALA A 33 -10.35 -1.01 8.88
N GLY A 34 -10.09 -2.04 9.67
CA GLY A 34 -9.34 -3.20 9.27
C GLY A 34 -9.42 -4.32 10.28
N THR A 35 -8.67 -5.39 10.06
CA THR A 35 -8.62 -6.54 10.97
C THR A 35 -8.07 -6.20 12.36
N PHE A 36 -7.28 -5.13 12.48
CA PHE A 36 -6.74 -4.62 13.74
C PHE A 36 -7.68 -3.64 14.47
N THR A 37 -8.87 -3.36 13.92
CA THR A 37 -9.89 -2.51 14.55
C THR A 37 -11.21 -3.26 14.71
N PRO A 38 -11.25 -4.37 15.49
CA PRO A 38 -12.40 -5.27 15.54
C PRO A 38 -13.66 -4.62 16.13
N ASP A 39 -13.49 -3.66 17.05
CA ASP A 39 -14.62 -3.06 17.75
C ASP A 39 -15.25 -1.90 16.96
N HIS A 40 -14.43 -1.00 16.41
CA HIS A 40 -14.88 0.18 15.67
C HIS A 40 -13.76 0.80 14.84
N PRO A 41 -14.08 1.51 13.74
CA PRO A 41 -13.10 2.26 12.97
C PRO A 41 -12.44 3.37 13.79
N ILE A 42 -11.13 3.54 13.64
CA ILE A 42 -10.34 4.52 14.38
C ILE A 42 -10.27 5.83 13.59
N PRO A 43 -10.61 7.00 14.18
CA PRO A 43 -10.48 8.28 13.49
C PRO A 43 -9.03 8.67 13.27
N LEU A 44 -8.75 9.30 12.13
CA LEU A 44 -7.49 9.98 11.86
C LEU A 44 -7.58 11.44 12.29
N GLU A 45 -6.47 11.98 12.78
CA GLU A 45 -6.31 13.38 13.14
C GLU A 45 -5.88 14.20 11.93
N SER A 46 -6.42 15.42 11.80
CA SER A 46 -6.01 16.34 10.74
C SER A 46 -4.67 16.98 11.11
N GLU A 47 -3.68 16.85 10.23
CA GLU A 47 -2.38 17.51 10.32
C GLU A 47 -2.35 18.85 9.56
N GLN A 48 -3.52 19.40 9.18
CA GLN A 48 -3.66 20.55 8.27
C GLN A 48 -3.19 20.24 6.83
N ASP A 49 -3.44 21.17 5.91
CA ASP A 49 -3.10 21.07 4.47
C ASP A 49 -3.64 19.79 3.78
N GLY A 50 -4.72 19.24 4.33
CA GLY A 50 -5.39 18.05 3.83
C GLY A 50 -4.73 16.72 4.18
N TYR A 51 -3.72 16.73 5.06
CA TYR A 51 -3.11 15.52 5.60
C TYR A 51 -3.87 15.03 6.82
N TRP A 52 -3.95 13.71 6.92
CA TRP A 52 -4.60 12.99 8.00
C TRP A 52 -3.70 11.86 8.45
N SER A 53 -3.55 11.65 9.76
CA SER A 53 -2.75 10.55 10.26
C SER A 53 -3.30 9.93 11.54
N VAL A 54 -2.87 8.70 11.79
CA VAL A 54 -3.08 8.00 13.05
C VAL A 54 -1.94 7.02 13.24
N THR A 55 -1.54 6.82 14.49
CA THR A 55 -0.60 5.76 14.85
C THR A 55 -1.28 4.74 15.72
N ILE A 56 -1.17 3.47 15.35
CA ILE A 56 -1.90 2.36 15.98
C ILE A 56 -0.88 1.29 16.38
N ASP A 57 -0.97 0.82 17.61
CA ASP A 57 -0.16 -0.28 18.13
C ASP A 57 -0.82 -1.64 17.82
N ASP A 58 -0.09 -2.74 18.03
CA ASP A 58 -0.55 -4.12 17.76
C ASP A 58 -1.03 -4.38 16.32
N VAL A 59 -0.36 -3.73 15.36
CA VAL A 59 -0.57 -3.92 13.93
C VAL A 59 0.55 -4.79 13.36
N GLU A 60 0.17 -5.86 12.65
CA GLU A 60 1.09 -6.83 12.06
C GLU A 60 0.96 -6.88 10.53
N PRO A 61 2.04 -7.29 9.82
CA PRO A 61 1.96 -7.59 8.39
C PRO A 61 0.85 -8.61 8.07
N GLY A 62 0.19 -8.44 6.92
CA GLY A 62 -0.94 -9.27 6.49
C GLY A 62 -2.30 -8.76 6.98
N HIS A 63 -2.35 -7.88 7.98
CA HIS A 63 -3.57 -7.16 8.30
C HIS A 63 -4.07 -6.35 7.11
N VAL A 64 -5.40 -6.29 6.98
CA VAL A 64 -6.08 -5.61 5.87
C VAL A 64 -6.88 -4.42 6.36
N TYR A 65 -6.99 -3.38 5.54
CA TYR A 65 -7.69 -2.14 5.90
C TYR A 65 -8.25 -1.38 4.70
N LYS A 66 -9.13 -0.43 5.01
CA LYS A 66 -9.66 0.64 4.14
C LYS A 66 -9.80 1.94 4.93
N TYR A 67 -9.77 3.05 4.22
CA TYR A 67 -10.18 4.35 4.76
C TYR A 67 -11.67 4.59 4.52
N LEU A 68 -12.36 5.05 5.55
CA LEU A 68 -13.72 5.56 5.51
C LEU A 68 -13.62 7.07 5.45
N ILE A 69 -13.84 7.64 4.27
CA ILE A 69 -13.64 9.06 4.01
C ILE A 69 -15.00 9.74 4.00
N LYS A 70 -15.20 10.68 4.94
CA LYS A 70 -16.40 11.50 5.00
C LYS A 70 -16.28 12.68 4.04
N THR A 71 -17.23 12.80 3.11
CA THR A 71 -17.31 13.88 2.13
C THR A 71 -18.75 14.41 2.07
N GLY A 72 -18.96 15.64 2.53
CA GLY A 72 -20.32 16.19 2.71
C GLY A 72 -21.16 15.31 3.65
N THR A 73 -22.29 14.79 3.16
CA THR A 73 -23.19 13.87 3.88
C THR A 73 -22.84 12.40 3.71
N ASN A 74 -21.88 12.07 2.84
CA ASN A 74 -21.58 10.69 2.46
C ASN A 74 -20.30 10.18 3.13
N VAL A 75 -20.25 8.86 3.32
CA VAL A 75 -19.02 8.14 3.68
C VAL A 75 -18.70 7.20 2.53
N ILE A 76 -17.47 7.26 2.02
CA ILE A 76 -16.98 6.38 0.97
C ILE A 76 -15.81 5.55 1.49
N GLU A 77 -15.75 4.30 1.06
CA GLU A 77 -14.63 3.42 1.36
C GLU A 77 -13.59 3.48 0.25
N LYS A 78 -12.32 3.65 0.62
CA LYS A 78 -11.21 3.67 -0.32
C LYS A 78 -10.01 2.88 0.21
N ASN A 79 -9.35 2.17 -0.70
CA ASN A 79 -8.02 1.63 -0.45
C ASN A 79 -7.01 2.76 -0.29
N ASP A 80 -5.91 2.47 0.38
CA ASP A 80 -4.78 3.37 0.48
C ASP A 80 -4.18 3.59 -0.93
N PRO A 81 -4.11 4.84 -1.43
CA PRO A 81 -3.43 5.13 -2.71
C PRO A 81 -1.94 4.76 -2.72
N ARG A 82 -1.35 4.53 -1.54
CA ARG A 82 0.03 4.10 -1.30
C ARG A 82 0.10 2.67 -0.77
N ALA A 83 -0.97 1.88 -0.87
CA ALA A 83 -0.94 0.46 -0.52
C ALA A 83 0.18 -0.26 -1.28
N ARG A 84 0.98 -1.06 -0.57
CA ARG A 84 2.05 -1.88 -1.17
C ARG A 84 1.52 -3.20 -1.73
N ALA A 85 0.40 -3.68 -1.21
CA ALA A 85 -0.32 -4.83 -1.72
C ALA A 85 -1.83 -4.67 -1.52
N ILE A 86 -2.61 -5.36 -2.35
CA ILE A 86 -4.08 -5.41 -2.31
C ILE A 86 -4.50 -6.88 -2.41
N THR A 87 -5.53 -7.29 -1.68
CA THR A 87 -5.97 -8.69 -1.63
C THR A 87 -6.49 -9.24 -2.96
N SER A 88 -7.15 -8.42 -3.77
CA SER A 88 -7.79 -8.81 -5.03
C SER A 88 -8.05 -7.61 -5.94
N SER A 89 -8.19 -7.86 -7.24
CA SER A 89 -8.58 -6.85 -8.23
C SER A 89 -10.05 -6.44 -8.11
N ASP A 90 -10.90 -7.35 -7.62
CA ASP A 90 -12.30 -7.07 -7.33
C ASP A 90 -12.51 -6.84 -5.84
N GLN A 91 -12.99 -5.65 -5.48
CA GLN A 91 -13.31 -5.20 -4.12
C GLN A 91 -12.19 -5.39 -3.06
N GLY A 92 -10.93 -5.53 -3.48
CA GLY A 92 -9.82 -5.83 -2.58
C GLY A 92 -9.59 -4.80 -1.48
N LEU A 93 -8.93 -5.25 -0.41
CA LEU A 93 -8.53 -4.45 0.73
C LEU A 93 -7.04 -4.12 0.65
N SER A 94 -6.64 -2.99 1.21
CA SER A 94 -5.21 -2.64 1.33
C SER A 94 -4.56 -3.56 2.36
N VAL A 95 -3.38 -4.07 2.06
CA VAL A 95 -2.65 -4.98 2.95
C VAL A 95 -1.47 -4.24 3.56
N ILE A 96 -1.24 -4.46 4.85
CA ILE A 96 -0.03 -4.00 5.55
C ILE A 96 1.07 -4.98 5.22
N VAL A 97 2.16 -4.47 4.65
CA VAL A 97 3.27 -5.28 4.13
C VAL A 97 4.52 -4.95 4.94
N ASP A 98 5.21 -5.98 5.39
CA ASP A 98 6.60 -5.88 5.82
C ASP A 98 7.48 -5.72 4.57
N ASP A 99 8.28 -4.67 4.53
CA ASP A 99 9.16 -4.37 3.40
C ASP A 99 10.59 -4.86 3.59
N THR A 100 10.83 -5.66 4.62
CA THR A 100 12.07 -6.40 4.74
C THR A 100 12.15 -7.50 3.67
N PHE A 101 13.22 -7.45 2.89
CA PHE A 101 13.59 -8.48 1.94
C PHE A 101 15.10 -8.63 1.97
N ASP A 102 15.58 -9.87 2.11
CA ASP A 102 17.01 -10.17 2.04
C ASP A 102 17.42 -10.23 0.57
N TRP A 103 18.07 -9.16 0.11
CA TRP A 103 18.59 -9.09 -1.26
C TRP A 103 19.85 -9.93 -1.47
N GLU A 104 20.36 -10.54 -0.40
CA GLU A 104 21.67 -11.17 -0.33
C GLU A 104 22.80 -10.20 -0.78
N ASP A 105 24.02 -10.71 -1.00
CA ASP A 105 25.14 -9.93 -1.53
C ASP A 105 25.12 -9.86 -3.07
N VAL A 106 23.94 -9.74 -3.68
CA VAL A 106 23.80 -9.67 -5.14
C VAL A 106 24.15 -8.26 -5.63
N THR A 107 25.30 -8.14 -6.30
CA THR A 107 25.65 -6.92 -7.03
C THR A 107 25.35 -7.11 -8.52
N PHE A 108 24.33 -6.44 -9.02
CA PHE A 108 24.05 -6.38 -10.46
C PHE A 108 24.66 -5.12 -11.07
N VAL A 109 25.45 -5.29 -12.14
CA VAL A 109 25.96 -4.19 -12.97
C VAL A 109 25.32 -4.31 -14.36
N PRO A 110 24.46 -3.36 -14.77
CA PRO A 110 23.84 -3.43 -16.08
C PRO A 110 24.90 -3.27 -17.19
N PRO A 111 24.79 -4.00 -18.31
CA PRO A 111 25.67 -3.78 -19.45
C PRO A 111 25.44 -2.40 -20.07
N PRO A 112 26.40 -1.86 -20.83
CA PRO A 112 26.23 -0.63 -21.60
C PRO A 112 24.97 -0.64 -22.47
N HIS A 113 24.35 0.52 -22.67
CA HIS A 113 23.06 0.63 -23.39
C HIS A 113 23.09 0.04 -24.80
N ASP A 114 24.21 0.14 -25.51
CA ASP A 114 24.40 -0.41 -26.87
C ASP A 114 24.58 -1.94 -26.89
N GLN A 115 24.67 -2.58 -25.72
CA GLN A 115 24.75 -4.03 -25.54
C GLN A 115 23.50 -4.62 -24.87
N GLN A 116 22.48 -3.80 -24.59
CA GLN A 116 21.23 -4.26 -24.00
C GLN A 116 20.27 -4.81 -25.05
N VAL A 117 19.79 -6.04 -24.84
CA VAL A 117 18.65 -6.62 -25.57
C VAL A 117 17.48 -6.73 -24.61
N ILE A 118 16.36 -6.06 -24.92
CA ILE A 118 15.18 -6.03 -24.07
C ILE A 118 14.20 -7.10 -24.54
N TYR A 119 13.74 -7.93 -23.60
CA TYR A 119 12.65 -8.88 -23.81
C TYR A 119 11.43 -8.43 -23.02
N GLU A 120 10.36 -8.09 -23.73
CA GLU A 120 9.08 -7.74 -23.11
C GLU A 120 8.29 -9.01 -22.80
N LEU A 121 7.87 -9.17 -21.55
CA LEU A 121 7.17 -10.36 -21.05
C LEU A 121 6.00 -9.96 -20.18
N HIS A 122 4.87 -10.63 -20.37
CA HIS A 122 3.71 -10.56 -19.47
C HIS A 122 3.71 -11.76 -18.53
N VAL A 123 4.02 -11.52 -17.25
CA VAL A 123 4.20 -12.55 -16.21
C VAL A 123 3.01 -13.50 -16.13
N GLY A 124 1.78 -12.96 -16.15
CA GLY A 124 0.57 -13.77 -15.98
C GLY A 124 0.27 -14.74 -17.13
N THR A 125 0.90 -14.57 -18.30
CA THR A 125 0.69 -15.45 -19.47
C THR A 125 1.92 -16.25 -19.84
N PHE A 126 3.08 -15.91 -19.29
CA PHE A 126 4.31 -16.62 -19.54
C PHE A 126 4.36 -17.91 -18.71
N HIS A 127 4.77 -19.01 -19.34
CA HIS A 127 5.01 -20.31 -18.68
C HIS A 127 3.90 -20.79 -17.73
N ARG A 128 2.64 -20.45 -18.01
CA ARG A 128 1.50 -20.89 -17.21
C ARG A 128 1.20 -22.39 -17.39
N PRO A 129 0.79 -23.11 -16.34
CA PRO A 129 0.52 -24.55 -16.43
C PRO A 129 -0.74 -24.87 -17.26
N ASP A 130 -1.71 -23.97 -17.28
CA ASP A 130 -2.98 -24.13 -18.01
C ASP A 130 -3.63 -22.76 -18.31
N ALA A 131 -4.78 -22.78 -19.00
CA ALA A 131 -5.45 -21.55 -19.43
C ALA A 131 -6.10 -20.72 -18.30
N SER A 132 -6.39 -21.35 -17.17
CA SER A 132 -7.08 -20.77 -16.01
C SER A 132 -6.13 -20.28 -14.91
N THR A 133 -4.87 -20.71 -14.90
CA THR A 133 -3.88 -20.35 -13.89
C THR A 133 -2.91 -19.29 -14.44
N PRO A 134 -2.84 -18.08 -13.87
CA PRO A 134 -1.81 -17.10 -14.25
C PRO A 134 -0.42 -17.53 -13.80
N GLY A 135 0.62 -17.20 -14.57
CA GLY A 135 2.01 -17.28 -14.11
C GLY A 135 2.29 -16.29 -12.97
N THR A 136 3.27 -16.60 -12.13
CA THR A 136 3.76 -15.75 -11.02
C THR A 136 5.22 -15.37 -11.24
N PHE A 137 5.75 -14.44 -10.44
CA PHE A 137 7.19 -14.13 -10.47
C PHE A 137 8.07 -15.32 -10.05
N ASP A 138 7.53 -16.30 -9.31
CA ASP A 138 8.26 -17.51 -8.92
C ASP A 138 8.30 -18.57 -10.03
N SER A 139 7.32 -18.56 -10.94
CA SER A 139 7.18 -19.56 -12.00
C SER A 139 7.59 -19.07 -13.39
N ALA A 140 7.80 -17.75 -13.53
CA ALA A 140 8.17 -17.09 -14.77
C ALA A 140 9.66 -17.25 -15.11
#